data_AF-A0A962RHT8-F1
#
_entry.id   AF-A0A962RHT8-F1
#
_cell.length_a   1.000
_cell.length_b   1.000
_cell.length_c   1.000
_cell.angle_alpha   90.00
_cell.angle_beta   90.00
_cell.angle_gamma   90.00
#
_symmetry.space_group_name_H-M   'P 1'
#
loop_
_entity.id
_entity.type
_entity.pdbx_description
1 polymer ?
#
loop_
_entity_poly.entity_id
_entity_poly.type
_entity_poly.pdbx_seq_one_letter_code
_entity_poly.pdbx_strand_id
1 'polypeptide(L)'
;KWSVLRELVAIDMVWLAGVAVFFSVIGLFYYLRVVVYAYFHEPVTERPVPRRPQMEVMIGSNAVAIVLMGVLFPGALMALCLRALGG
;
A
#
# COMPACT_ATOMS: atom_id res chain seq x y z
N LYS A 1 -7.78 3.31 -1.53
CA LYS A 1 -8.87 2.35 -1.22
C LYS A 1 -10.16 3.03 -0.74
N TRP A 2 -10.09 3.98 0.18
CA TRP A 2 -11.26 4.69 0.72
C TRP A 2 -12.20 5.33 -0.33
N SER A 3 -11.67 6.01 -1.37
CA SER A 3 -12.53 6.57 -2.43
C SER A 3 -13.35 5.53 -3.17
N VAL A 4 -12.76 4.38 -3.53
CA VAL A 4 -13.46 3.35 -4.31
C VAL A 4 -14.61 2.73 -3.52
N LEU A 5 -14.42 2.51 -2.21
CA LEU A 5 -15.47 1.98 -1.35
C LEU A 5 -16.61 2.98 -1.13
N ARG A 6 -16.29 4.27 -1.03
CA ARG A 6 -17.31 5.33 -0.86
C ARG A 6 -18.21 5.43 -2.09
N GLU A 7 -17.64 5.36 -3.29
CA GLU A 7 -18.43 5.37 -4.54
C GLU A 7 -19.31 4.13 -4.68
N LEU A 8 -18.82 2.94 -4.30
CA LEU A 8 -19.61 1.71 -4.34
C LEU A 8 -20.80 1.73 -3.38
N VAL A 9 -20.63 2.31 -2.18
CA VAL A 9 -21.73 2.51 -1.21
C VAL A 9 -22.69 3.60 -1.68
N ALA A 10 -22.20 4.66 -2.35
CA ALA A 10 -23.05 5.70 -2.92
C ALA A 10 -23.96 5.19 -4.06
N ILE A 11 -23.59 4.09 -4.72
CA ILE A 11 -24.37 3.42 -5.78
C ILE A 11 -25.22 2.25 -5.19
N ASP A 12 -25.33 2.14 -3.86
CA ASP A 12 -26.09 1.10 -3.14
C ASP A 12 -25.64 -0.35 -3.45
N MET A 13 -24.42 -0.53 -3.97
CA MET A 13 -23.84 -1.84 -4.30
C MET A 13 -23.14 -2.48 -3.08
N VAL A 14 -23.90 -2.68 -2.00
CA VAL A 14 -23.41 -3.23 -0.73
C VAL A 14 -22.76 -4.61 -0.90
N TRP A 15 -23.27 -5.43 -1.84
CA TRP A 15 -22.70 -6.74 -2.18
C TRP A 15 -21.26 -6.66 -2.70
N LEU A 16 -20.97 -5.71 -3.60
CA LEU A 16 -19.62 -5.51 -4.14
C LEU A 16 -18.66 -4.97 -3.07
N ALA A 17 -19.13 -4.07 -2.20
CA ALA A 17 -18.35 -3.60 -1.07
C ALA A 17 -17.98 -4.75 -0.12
N GLY A 18 -18.91 -5.68 0.14
CA GLY A 18 -18.67 -6.89 0.92
C GLY A 18 -17.56 -7.77 0.33
N VAL A 19 -17.63 -8.05 -0.99
CA VAL A 19 -16.59 -8.82 -1.70
C VAL A 19 -15.23 -8.10 -1.65
N ALA A 20 -15.19 -6.79 -1.86
CA ALA A 20 -13.96 -6.00 -1.83
C ALA A 20 -13.31 -5.96 -0.43
N VAL A 21 -14.11 -5.96 0.64
CA VAL A 21 -13.62 -6.06 2.02
C VAL A 21 -13.09 -7.47 2.29
N PHE A 22 -13.81 -8.51 1.88
CA PHE A 22 -13.38 -9.90 2.05
C PHE A 22 -12.01 -10.17 1.42
N PHE A 23 -11.81 -9.79 0.15
CA PHE A 23 -10.50 -9.89 -0.52
C PHE A 23 -9.40 -9.11 0.20
N SER A 24 -9.73 -8.00 0.84
CA SER A 24 -8.77 -7.22 1.63
C SER A 24 -8.36 -7.87 2.92
N VAL A 25 -9.28 -8.56 3.60
CA VAL A 25 -8.97 -9.31 4.82
C VAL A 25 -8.04 -10.47 4.48
N ILE A 26 -8.31 -11.17 3.38
CA ILE A 26 -7.42 -12.22 2.84
C ILE A 26 -6.04 -11.62 2.55
N GLY A 27 -5.97 -10.49 1.84
CA GLY A 27 -4.71 -9.81 1.56
C GLY A 27 -3.95 -9.41 2.83
N LEU A 28 -4.66 -8.93 3.86
CA LEU A 28 -4.08 -8.56 5.15
C LEU A 28 -3.43 -9.76 5.86
N PHE A 29 -4.09 -10.93 5.84
CA PHE A 29 -3.53 -12.16 6.43
C PHE A 29 -2.18 -12.53 5.80
N TYR A 30 -2.07 -12.49 4.47
CA TYR A 30 -0.81 -12.78 3.79
C TYR A 30 0.25 -11.70 4.02
N TYR A 31 -0.14 -10.43 4.06
CA TYR A 31 0.79 -9.33 4.32
C TYR A 31 1.41 -9.44 5.73
N LEU A 32 0.57 -9.69 6.74
CA LEU A 32 1.03 -9.90 8.12
C LEU A 32 1.89 -11.16 8.24
N ARG A 33 1.53 -12.25 7.57
CA ARG A 33 2.34 -13.47 7.56
C ARG A 33 3.74 -13.23 7.00
N VAL A 34 3.88 -12.44 5.94
CA VAL A 34 5.18 -12.07 5.35
C VAL A 34 6.01 -11.24 6.32
N VAL A 35 5.40 -10.25 6.98
CA VAL A 35 6.09 -9.41 7.99
C VAL A 35 6.56 -10.26 9.17
N VAL A 36 5.69 -11.12 9.70
CA VAL A 36 6.05 -12.04 10.79
C VAL A 36 7.18 -12.97 10.35
N TYR A 37 7.13 -13.48 9.11
CA TYR A 37 8.19 -14.32 8.59
C TYR A 37 9.53 -13.57 8.54
N ALA A 38 9.53 -12.35 8.01
CA ALA A 38 10.73 -11.53 7.83
C ALA A 38 11.39 -11.11 9.16
N TYR A 39 10.61 -10.87 10.23
CA TYR A 39 11.14 -10.40 11.52
C TYR A 39 11.47 -11.53 12.51
N PHE A 40 10.73 -12.64 12.48
CA PHE A 40 10.84 -13.69 13.49
C PHE A 40 11.52 -14.98 13.02
N HIS A 41 11.86 -15.11 11.74
CA HIS A 41 12.57 -16.29 11.25
C HIS A 41 14.06 -16.02 11.14
N GLU A 42 14.85 -16.98 11.60
CA GLU A 42 16.29 -16.95 11.48
C GLU A 42 16.69 -17.02 9.99
N PRO A 43 17.72 -16.27 9.58
CA PRO A 43 18.17 -16.29 8.20
C PRO A 43 18.69 -17.68 7.82
N VAL A 44 18.18 -18.26 6.74
CA VAL A 44 18.58 -19.57 6.21
C VAL A 44 20.07 -19.58 5.76
N THR A 45 20.72 -18.43 5.69
CA THR A 45 22.12 -18.32 5.27
C THR A 45 22.80 -17.14 5.98
N GLU A 46 23.90 -17.38 6.70
CA GLU A 46 24.73 -16.35 7.35
C GLU A 46 25.60 -15.56 6.36
N ARG A 47 25.34 -15.67 5.05
CA ARG A 47 26.10 -14.92 4.06
C ARG A 47 25.72 -13.44 4.19
N PRO A 48 26.70 -12.52 4.33
CA PRO A 48 26.40 -11.10 4.39
C PRO A 48 25.67 -10.70 3.11
N VAL A 49 24.45 -10.18 3.27
CA VAL A 49 23.70 -9.61 2.14
C VAL A 49 24.53 -8.47 1.57
N PRO A 50 24.84 -8.47 0.26
CA PRO A 50 25.67 -7.43 -0.33
C PRO A 50 24.96 -6.09 -0.16
N ARG A 51 25.53 -5.23 0.69
CA ARG A 51 24.98 -3.92 1.00
C ARG A 51 25.13 -3.03 -0.23
N ARG A 52 24.03 -2.76 -0.93
CA ARG A 52 23.98 -1.84 -2.07
C ARG A 52 23.35 -0.51 -1.61
N PRO A 53 24.15 0.54 -1.36
CA PRO A 53 23.62 1.80 -0.82
C PRO A 53 22.58 2.45 -1.74
N GLN A 54 22.70 2.24 -3.05
CA GLN A 54 21.69 2.67 -4.03
C GLN A 54 20.32 2.04 -3.79
N MET A 55 20.28 0.75 -3.43
CA MET A 55 19.04 0.02 -3.18
C MET A 55 18.41 0.43 -1.85
N GLU A 56 19.21 0.67 -0.81
CA GLU A 56 18.73 1.18 0.48
C GLU A 56 18.12 2.58 0.35
N VAL A 57 18.79 3.48 -0.38
CA VAL A 57 18.27 4.84 -0.63
C VAL A 57 16.97 4.78 -1.44
N MET A 58 16.86 3.87 -2.41
CA MET A 58 15.65 3.72 -3.23
C MET A 58 14.47 3.15 -2.44
N ILE A 59 14.69 2.15 -1.58
CA ILE A 59 13.65 1.60 -0.71
C ILE A 59 13.22 2.63 0.34
N GLY A 60 14.19 3.31 0.96
CA GLY A 60 13.93 4.35 1.96
C GLY A 60 13.20 5.56 1.38
N SER A 61 13.62 6.05 0.22
CA SER A 61 12.95 7.17 -0.46
C SER A 61 11.52 6.82 -0.87
N ASN A 62 11.29 5.60 -1.35
CA ASN A 62 9.94 5.13 -1.67
C ASN A 62 9.05 5.04 -0.43
N ALA A 63 9.57 4.50 0.68
CA ALA A 63 8.82 4.43 1.95
C ALA A 63 8.43 5.84 2.45
N VAL A 64 9.36 6.80 2.40
CA VAL A 64 9.10 8.19 2.76
C VAL A 64 8.10 8.84 1.80
N ALA A 65 8.23 8.61 0.49
CA ALA A 65 7.31 9.14 -0.51
C ALA A 65 5.87 8.63 -0.28
N ILE A 66 5.69 7.34 -0.01
CA ILE A 66 4.38 6.74 0.30
C ILE A 66 3.76 7.42 1.54
N VAL A 67 4.53 7.68 2.58
CA VAL A 67 4.04 8.33 3.80
C VAL A 67 3.67 9.81 3.54
N LEU A 68 4.56 10.55 2.88
CA LEU A 68 4.32 11.97 2.56
C LEU A 68 3.11 12.14 1.65
N MET A 69 3.03 11.36 0.57
CA MET A 69 1.93 11.43 -0.39
C MET A 69 0.63 10.90 0.20
N GLY A 70 0.68 9.75 0.88
CA GLY A 70 -0.51 9.07 1.38
C GLY A 70 -1.13 9.73 2.62
N VAL A 71 -0.31 10.22 3.55
CA VAL A 71 -0.78 10.74 4.85
C VAL A 71 -0.88 12.27 4.86
N LEU A 72 0.12 12.99 4.32
CA LEU A 72 0.16 14.46 4.41
C LEU A 72 -0.59 15.17 3.27
N PHE A 73 -0.59 14.61 2.05
CA PHE A 73 -1.13 15.31 0.86
C PHE A 73 -2.18 14.52 0.04
N PRO A 74 -3.16 13.82 0.66
CA PRO A 74 -4.16 13.06 -0.10
C PRO A 74 -5.03 13.97 -1.00
N GLY A 75 -5.35 15.19 -0.54
CA GLY A 75 -6.15 16.15 -1.30
C GLY A 75 -5.42 16.75 -2.51
N ALA A 76 -4.12 17.02 -2.40
CA ALA A 76 -3.33 17.59 -3.50
C ALA A 76 -3.14 16.59 -4.66
N LEU A 77 -2.96 15.30 -4.34
CA LEU A 77 -2.89 14.23 -5.33
C LEU A 77 -4.21 14.06 -6.09
N MET A 78 -5.33 14.07 -5.35
CA MET A 78 -6.66 14.00 -5.97
C MET A 78 -6.90 15.19 -6.91
N ALA A 79 -6.53 16.40 -6.48
CA ALA A 79 -6.65 17.61 -7.29
C ALA A 79 -5.77 17.56 -8.55
N LEU A 80 -4.54 17.03 -8.46
CA LEU A 80 -3.66 16.80 -9.60
C LEU A 80 -4.25 15.78 -10.59
N CYS A 81 -4.78 14.66 -10.10
CA CYS A 81 -5.45 13.66 -10.94
C CYS A 81 -6.67 14.24 -11.66
N LEU A 82 -7.50 15.02 -10.96
CA LEU A 82 -8.66 15.68 -11.55
C LEU A 82 -8.27 16.71 -12.61
N ARG A 83 -7.15 17.42 -12.41
CA ARG A 83 -6.64 18.41 -13.36
C ARG A 83 -6.01 17.78 -14.61
N ALA A 84 -5.43 16.58 -14.47
CA ALA A 84 -4.88 15.82 -15.59
C ALA A 84 -5.96 15.10 -16.42
N LEU A 85 -7.08 14.70 -15.79
CA LEU A 85 -8.22 14.06 -16.45
C LEU A 85 -9.25 15.06 -17.00
N GLY A 86 -9.34 16.24 -16.39
CA GLY A 86 -10.24 17.33 -16.81
C GLY A 86 -9.64 18.30 -17.83
N GLY A 87 -8.62 17.84 -18.58
CA GLY A 87 -8.09 18.53 -19.76
C GLY A 87 -8.75 18.04 -21.04
#